data_AF-A0A529MHI4-F1
#
_entry.id   AF-A0A529MHI4-F1
#
_cell.length_a   1.000
_cell.length_b   1.000
_cell.length_c   1.000
_cell.angle_alpha   90.00
_cell.angle_beta   90.00
_cell.angle_gamma   90.00
#
_symmetry.space_group_name_H-M   'P 1'
#
loop_
_entity.id
_entity.type
_entity.pdbx_description
1 polymer ?
#
loop_
_entity_poly.entity_id
_entity_poly.type
_entity_poly.pdbx_seq_one_letter_code
_entity_poly.pdbx_strand_id
1 'polypeptide(L)'
;MSLADRATALIKSALHAAALSDFSVSLKAGPEAPLLFERVDGSDLSGLRIPGIYTHAGFSDFYLQQLSRIAQMLVDDRWVLGGGGEQGGIDQELLKLGPELLDRYAKE
;
A
#
# COMPACT_ATOMS: atom_id res chain seq x y z
N MET A 1 1.54 -12.50 -15.49
CA MET A 1 1.30 -11.38 -14.56
C MET A 1 -0.10 -11.56 -14.01
N SER A 2 -0.25 -11.71 -12.69
CA SER A 2 -1.55 -11.95 -12.06
C SER A 2 -2.38 -10.67 -11.93
N LEU A 3 -3.70 -10.81 -11.68
CA LEU A 3 -4.58 -9.69 -11.35
C LEU A 3 -4.07 -8.90 -10.13
N ALA A 4 -3.58 -9.62 -9.12
CA ALA A 4 -3.00 -9.03 -7.93
C ALA A 4 -1.71 -8.24 -8.25
N ASP A 5 -0.84 -8.73 -9.14
CA ASP A 5 0.35 -7.98 -9.56
C ASP A 5 -0.03 -6.68 -10.27
N ARG A 6 -1.07 -6.72 -11.12
CA ARG A 6 -1.60 -5.52 -11.78
C ARG A 6 -2.15 -4.52 -10.76
N ALA A 7 -2.95 -4.98 -9.81
CA ALA A 7 -3.49 -4.13 -8.76
C ALA A 7 -2.38 -3.53 -7.88
N THR A 8 -1.38 -4.32 -7.49
CA THR A 8 -0.19 -3.83 -6.75
C THR A 8 0.54 -2.74 -7.54
N ALA A 9 0.78 -2.93 -8.85
CA ALA A 9 1.42 -1.92 -9.69
C ALA A 9 0.62 -0.61 -9.76
N LEU A 10 -0.71 -0.71 -9.85
CA LEU A 10 -1.61 0.45 -9.84
C LEU A 10 -1.57 1.19 -8.50
N ILE A 11 -1.59 0.48 -7.36
CA ILE A 11 -1.45 1.09 -6.04
C ILE A 11 -0.09 1.79 -5.91
N LYS A 12 1.00 1.17 -6.35
CA LYS A 12 2.35 1.76 -6.31
C LYS A 12 2.44 3.03 -7.16
N SER A 13 1.82 3.04 -8.33
CA SER A 13 1.73 4.24 -9.17
C SER A 13 0.94 5.35 -8.48
N ALA A 14 -0.22 5.03 -7.87
CA ALA A 14 -1.02 5.99 -7.12
C ALA A 14 -0.26 6.53 -5.89
N LEU A 15 0.49 5.68 -5.19
CA LEU A 15 1.31 6.08 -4.05
C LEU A 15 2.39 7.09 -4.46
N HIS A 16 3.08 6.84 -5.57
CA HIS A 16 4.08 7.77 -6.09
C HIS A 16 3.47 9.15 -6.39
N ALA A 17 2.25 9.19 -6.94
CA ALA A 17 1.54 10.43 -7.21
C ALA A 17 1.03 11.14 -5.93
N ALA A 18 0.68 10.37 -4.89
CA ALA A 18 0.12 10.91 -3.66
C ALA A 18 1.15 11.61 -2.75
N ALA A 19 2.44 11.29 -2.93
CA ALA A 19 3.55 11.89 -2.18
C ALA A 19 3.27 11.96 -0.66
N LEU A 20 2.84 10.83 -0.08
CA LEU A 20 2.50 10.76 1.34
C LEU A 20 3.71 11.17 2.19
N SER A 21 3.47 12.04 3.18
CA SER A 21 4.52 12.46 4.11
C SER A 21 5.02 11.29 4.94
N ASP A 22 6.33 11.08 4.92
CA ASP A 22 6.98 10.09 5.79
C ASP A 22 6.84 10.47 7.27
N PHE A 23 6.76 9.43 8.10
CA PHE A 23 6.81 9.59 9.55
C PHE A 23 8.26 9.65 10.00
N SER A 24 8.65 10.79 10.57
CA SER A 24 9.96 10.96 11.21
C SER A 24 9.87 10.63 12.69
N VAL A 25 10.69 9.67 13.13
CA VAL A 25 10.73 9.26 14.54
C VAL A 25 11.25 10.40 15.42
N SER A 26 12.35 11.05 15.03
CA SER A 26 12.92 12.17 15.79
C SER A 26 11.95 13.35 15.93
N LEU A 27 11.21 13.71 14.88
CA LEU A 27 10.23 14.81 14.94
C LEU A 27 9.04 14.49 15.85
N LYS A 28 8.65 13.21 15.96
CA LYS A 28 7.47 12.79 16.72
C LYS A 28 7.78 12.40 18.17
N ALA A 29 9.00 11.98 18.46
CA ALA A 29 9.44 11.60 19.79
C ALA A 29 9.78 12.80 20.70
N GLY A 30 9.85 14.00 20.13
CA GLY A 30 10.11 15.24 20.87
C GLY A 30 11.60 15.60 20.98
N PRO A 31 11.92 16.77 21.55
CA PRO A 31 13.27 17.33 21.52
C PRO A 31 14.30 16.51 22.31
N GLU A 32 13.86 15.78 23.34
CA GLU A 32 14.76 14.99 24.20
C GLU A 32 15.07 13.59 23.65
N ALA A 33 14.35 13.13 22.63
CA ALA A 33 14.50 11.78 22.09
C ALA A 33 15.92 11.47 21.59
N PRO A 34 16.63 12.39 20.89
CA PRO A 34 18.01 12.15 20.47
C PRO A 34 19.02 12.03 21.62
N LEU A 35 18.67 12.42 22.85
CA LEU A 35 19.54 12.28 24.02
C LEU A 35 19.44 10.89 24.68
N LEU A 36 18.32 10.21 24.47
CA LEU A 36 17.98 8.94 25.14
C LEU A 36 18.04 7.74 24.20
N PHE A 37 17.89 7.99 22.91
CA PHE A 37 17.78 6.95 21.90
C PHE A 37 18.77 7.21 20.77
N GLU A 38 19.38 6.13 20.31
CA GLU A 38 20.19 6.07 19.09
C GLU A 38 19.73 4.88 18.26
N ARG A 39 20.14 4.85 16.99
CA ARG A 39 19.94 3.66 16.17
C ARG A 39 20.91 2.56 16.60
N VAL A 40 20.55 1.30 16.37
CA VAL A 40 21.40 0.14 16.67
C VAL A 40 22.76 0.21 15.95
N ASP A 41 22.81 0.89 14.81
CA ASP A 41 24.02 1.14 14.03
C ASP A 41 24.85 2.34 14.54
N GLY A 42 24.44 2.98 15.64
CA GLY A 42 25.08 4.16 16.24
C GLY A 42 24.82 5.48 15.48
N SER A 43 23.97 5.47 14.45
CA SER A 43 23.64 6.69 13.71
C SER A 43 22.48 7.47 14.34
N ASP A 44 22.38 8.75 13.99
CA ASP A 44 21.39 9.68 14.53
C ASP A 44 19.94 9.35 14.09
N LEU A 45 18.97 9.65 14.96
CA LEU A 45 17.55 9.37 14.72
C LEU A 45 16.93 10.24 13.62
N SER A 46 17.51 11.38 13.26
CA SER A 46 16.94 12.30 12.27
C SER A 46 16.81 11.69 10.88
N GLY A 47 17.67 10.73 10.55
CA GLY A 47 17.60 9.96 9.30
C GLY A 47 16.58 8.81 9.34
N LEU A 48 16.03 8.46 10.51
CA LEU A 48 15.08 7.36 10.63
C LEU A 48 13.67 7.82 10.25
N ARG A 49 13.22 7.36 9.08
CA ARG A 49 11.90 7.64 8.53
C ARG A 49 11.16 6.35 8.20
N ILE A 50 9.86 6.34 8.47
CA ILE A 50 8.94 5.30 8.07
C ILE A 50 8.14 5.86 6.90
N PRO A 51 8.12 5.19 5.73
CA PRO A 51 7.33 5.65 4.58
C PRO A 51 5.87 5.92 4.96
N GLY A 52 5.31 7.03 4.48
CA GLY A 52 3.98 7.49 4.88
C GLY A 52 2.87 6.45 4.70
N ILE A 53 3.01 5.57 3.70
CA ILE A 53 2.08 4.48 3.40
C ILE A 53 1.92 3.48 4.56
N TYR A 54 2.96 3.27 5.37
CA TYR A 54 2.94 2.33 6.51
C TYR A 54 2.46 2.97 7.82
N THR A 55 2.07 4.24 7.79
CA THR A 55 1.46 4.90 8.95
C THR A 55 -0.02 4.53 9.05
N HIS A 56 -0.64 4.76 10.22
CA HIS A 56 -2.08 4.56 10.38
C HIS A 56 -2.88 5.30 9.30
N ALA A 57 -2.59 6.59 9.08
CA ALA A 57 -3.26 7.40 8.07
C ALA A 57 -2.98 6.90 6.64
N GLY A 58 -1.73 6.49 6.35
CA GLY A 58 -1.37 5.88 5.07
C GLY A 58 -2.19 4.62 4.78
N PHE A 59 -2.43 3.79 5.80
CA PHE A 59 -3.27 2.61 5.65
C PHE A 59 -4.75 2.96 5.54
N SER A 60 -5.31 3.65 6.54
CA SER A 60 -6.75 3.88 6.67
C SER A 60 -7.29 4.83 5.60
N ASP A 61 -6.56 5.91 5.34
CA ASP A 61 -7.07 7.05 4.57
C ASP A 61 -6.63 6.98 3.11
N PHE A 62 -5.54 6.25 2.82
CA PHE A 62 -5.03 6.08 1.46
C PHE A 62 -5.15 4.64 0.96
N TYR A 63 -4.48 3.67 1.59
CA TYR A 63 -4.36 2.31 1.04
C TYR A 63 -5.72 1.63 0.89
N LEU A 64 -6.55 1.64 1.92
CA LEU A 64 -7.90 1.05 1.85
C LEU A 64 -8.79 1.73 0.81
N GLN A 65 -8.68 3.06 0.65
CA GLN A 65 -9.42 3.80 -0.37
C GLN A 65 -8.97 3.44 -1.80
N GLN A 66 -7.66 3.29 -2.02
CA GLN A 66 -7.12 2.85 -3.30
C GLN A 66 -7.50 1.41 -3.61
N LEU A 67 -7.50 0.53 -2.61
CA LEU A 67 -7.93 -0.85 -2.74
C LEU A 67 -9.37 -0.94 -3.26
N SER A 68 -10.30 -0.20 -2.65
CA SER A 68 -11.70 -0.13 -3.09
C SER A 68 -11.83 0.42 -4.51
N ARG A 69 -11.09 1.50 -4.83
CA ARG A 69 -11.12 2.12 -6.17
C ARG A 69 -10.64 1.16 -7.25
N ILE A 70 -9.54 0.45 -7.01
CA ILE A 70 -8.95 -0.47 -7.98
C ILE A 70 -9.82 -1.72 -8.13
N ALA A 71 -10.39 -2.22 -7.03
CA ALA A 71 -11.35 -3.32 -7.11
C ALA A 71 -12.54 -2.94 -8.01
N GLN A 72 -13.11 -1.75 -7.85
CA GLN A 72 -14.21 -1.27 -8.70
C GLN A 72 -13.76 -1.13 -10.17
N MET A 73 -12.59 -0.53 -10.42
CA MET A 73 -12.06 -0.39 -11.78
C MET A 73 -11.87 -1.75 -12.47
N LEU A 74 -11.36 -2.76 -11.75
CA LEU A 74 -11.20 -4.12 -12.29
C LEU A 74 -12.54 -4.82 -12.55
N VAL A 75 -13.56 -4.55 -11.72
CA VAL A 75 -14.94 -5.00 -11.95
C VAL A 75 -15.52 -4.38 -13.23
N ASP A 76 -15.32 -3.09 -13.43
CA ASP A 76 -15.85 -2.35 -14.59
C ASP A 76 -15.13 -2.78 -15.88
N ASP A 77 -13.80 -2.97 -15.81
CA ASP A 77 -12.95 -3.45 -16.90
C ASP A 77 -13.14 -4.94 -17.21
N ARG A 78 -13.95 -5.68 -16.43
CA ARG A 78 -14.19 -7.12 -16.62
C ARG A 78 -14.71 -7.45 -18.03
N TRP A 79 -15.50 -6.55 -18.61
CA TRP A 79 -16.01 -6.68 -19.98
C TRP A 79 -14.91 -6.57 -21.03
N VAL A 80 -13.83 -5.84 -20.74
CA VAL A 80 -12.65 -5.71 -21.63
C VAL A 80 -11.79 -6.97 -21.56
N LEU A 81 -11.78 -7.66 -20.42
CA LEU A 81 -11.01 -8.88 -20.19
C LEU A 81 -11.72 -10.15 -20.69
N GLY A 82 -13.04 -10.11 -20.94
CA GLY A 82 -13.89 -11.28 -21.14
C GLY A 82 -14.63 -11.31 -22.48
N GLY A 83 -13.90 -11.38 -23.60
CA GLY A 83 -14.44 -11.70 -24.92
C GLY A 83 -14.80 -13.19 -25.05
N GLY A 84 -15.84 -13.64 -24.35
CA GLY A 84 -16.53 -14.93 -24.61
C GLY A 84 -15.87 -16.19 -24.04
N GLY A 85 -16.18 -16.55 -22.78
CA GLY A 85 -16.04 -17.93 -22.29
C GLY A 85 -15.33 -18.15 -20.94
N GLU A 86 -14.40 -17.27 -20.55
CA GLU A 86 -13.55 -17.45 -19.35
C GLU A 86 -14.03 -16.69 -18.09
N GLN A 87 -15.31 -16.29 -18.05
CA GLN A 87 -15.84 -15.40 -17.00
C GLN A 87 -15.78 -16.03 -15.59
N GLY A 88 -15.90 -17.35 -15.46
CA GLY A 88 -15.91 -18.03 -14.16
C GLY A 88 -14.57 -18.03 -13.41
N GLY A 89 -13.44 -17.88 -14.11
CA GLY A 89 -12.12 -17.81 -13.47
C GLY A 89 -11.82 -16.43 -12.87
N ILE A 90 -12.18 -15.38 -13.61
CA ILE A 90 -11.95 -13.98 -13.23
C ILE A 90 -12.74 -13.62 -11.97
N ASP A 91 -13.97 -14.10 -11.83
CA ASP A 91 -14.79 -13.86 -10.65
C ASP A 91 -14.17 -14.46 -9.37
N GLN A 92 -13.57 -15.65 -9.47
CA GLN A 92 -12.88 -16.27 -8.33
C GLN A 92 -11.59 -15.55 -7.96
N GLU A 93 -10.86 -15.01 -8.94
CA GLU A 93 -9.68 -14.19 -8.69
C GLU A 93 -10.05 -12.85 -8.04
N LEU A 94 -11.12 -12.19 -8.50
CA LEU A 94 -11.61 -10.94 -7.91
C LEU A 94 -11.99 -11.12 -6.43
N LEU A 95 -12.64 -12.24 -6.08
CA LEU A 95 -13.01 -12.54 -4.70
C LEU A 95 -11.79 -12.69 -3.77
N LYS A 96 -10.67 -13.21 -4.29
CA LYS A 96 -9.43 -13.41 -3.53
C LYS A 96 -8.53 -12.18 -3.50
N LEU A 97 -8.74 -11.24 -4.42
CA LEU A 97 -7.88 -10.07 -4.62
C LEU A 97 -7.74 -9.20 -3.37
N GLY A 98 -8.83 -8.90 -2.67
CA GLY A 98 -8.81 -8.05 -1.47
C GLY A 98 -7.93 -8.62 -0.35
N PRO A 99 -8.19 -9.85 0.13
CA PRO A 99 -7.35 -10.53 1.10
C PRO A 99 -5.89 -10.67 0.66
N GLU A 100 -5.64 -10.98 -0.61
CA GLU A 100 -4.28 -11.13 -1.13
C GLU A 100 -3.51 -9.79 -1.11
N LEU A 101 -4.15 -8.69 -1.49
CA LEU A 101 -3.51 -7.37 -1.47
C LEU A 101 -3.21 -6.90 -0.04
N LEU A 102 -4.09 -7.18 0.91
CA LEU A 102 -3.84 -6.91 2.34
C LEU A 102 -2.67 -7.74 2.88
N ASP A 103 -2.59 -9.02 2.52
CA ASP A 103 -1.47 -9.89 2.90
C ASP A 103 -0.14 -9.41 2.31
N ARG A 104 -0.14 -8.97 1.03
CA ARG A 104 1.02 -8.34 0.40
C ARG A 104 1.44 -7.06 1.13
N TYR A 105 0.50 -6.18 1.45
CA TYR A 105 0.77 -4.95 2.21
C TYR A 105 1.41 -5.22 3.57
N ALA A 106 0.98 -6.28 4.26
CA ALA A 106 1.52 -6.63 5.58
C ALA A 106 2.94 -7.27 5.53
N LYS A 107 3.37 -7.75 4.35
CA LYS A 107 4.65 -8.45 4.15
C LYS A 107 5.75 -7.56 3.57
N GLU A 108 5.40 -6.47 2.92
CA GLU A 108 6.36 -5.44 2.45
C GLU A 108 6.88 -4.61 3.62
#